data_AF-A0A1G3FPJ2-F1
#
_entry.id   AF-A0A1G3FPJ2-F1
#
_cell.length_a   1.000
_cell.length_b   1.000
_cell.length_c   1.000
_cell.angle_alpha   90.00
_cell.angle_beta   90.00
_cell.angle_gamma   90.00
#
_symmetry.space_group_name_H-M   'P 1'
#
loop_
_entity.id
_entity.type
_entity.pdbx_description
1 polymer ?
#
loop_
_entity_poly.entity_id
_entity_poly.type
_entity_poly.pdbx_seq_one_letter_code
_entity_poly.pdbx_strand_id
1 'polypeptide(L)'
;MPFVLLGDANLDAESGDGRRQAIRALLDHPQLQDPVGQTATADFAQPPGPLRVDYLLPSTGITVRDAGVLRPESVPDLAPDLAANLRAAGRHFPVWADLDLR
;
A
#
# COMPACT_ATOMS: atom_id res chain seq x y z
N MET A 1 -10.26 4.28 20.06
CA MET A 1 -8.94 4.90 19.88
C MET A 1 -8.61 4.81 18.40
N PRO A 2 -8.32 5.93 17.71
CA PRO A 2 -7.88 5.89 16.32
C PRO A 2 -6.50 5.23 16.24
N PHE A 3 -6.29 4.39 15.22
CA PHE A 3 -5.00 3.77 14.94
C PHE A 3 -4.84 3.51 13.44
N VAL A 4 -3.59 3.25 13.02
CA VAL A 4 -3.24 2.80 11.68
C VAL A 4 -2.40 1.55 11.81
N LEU A 5 -2.78 0.49 11.10
CA LEU A 5 -1.90 -0.65 10.88
C LEU A 5 -1.11 -0.41 9.59
N LEU A 6 0.22 -0.35 9.69
CA LEU A 6 1.11 -0.08 8.58
C LEU A 6 2.25 -1.10 8.57
N GLY A 7 2.53 -1.72 7.43
CA GLY A 7 3.69 -2.59 7.28
C GLY A 7 3.78 -3.35 5.96
N ASP A 8 4.96 -3.92 5.73
CA ASP A 8 5.22 -4.92 4.69
C ASP A 8 4.86 -6.31 5.24
N ALA A 9 3.75 -6.88 4.75
CA ALA A 9 3.30 -8.19 5.14
C ALA A 9 3.91 -9.32 4.30
N ASN A 10 4.59 -9.00 3.19
CA ASN A 10 5.11 -9.96 2.20
C ASN A 10 4.07 -10.98 1.69
N LEU A 11 2.79 -10.62 1.71
CA LEU A 11 1.68 -11.48 1.32
C LEU A 11 0.69 -10.67 0.51
N ASP A 12 0.29 -11.19 -0.65
CA ASP A 12 -0.78 -10.64 -1.49
C ASP A 12 -2.10 -11.37 -1.22
N ALA A 13 -3.23 -10.68 -1.38
CA ALA A 13 -4.55 -11.25 -1.13
C ALA A 13 -4.98 -12.25 -2.22
N GLU A 14 -4.55 -12.05 -3.47
CA GLU A 14 -5.01 -12.75 -4.66
C GLU A 14 -3.91 -13.58 -5.34
N SER A 15 -2.66 -13.11 -5.28
CA SER A 15 -1.52 -13.65 -6.03
C SER A 15 -0.38 -14.13 -5.12
N GLY A 16 0.63 -14.77 -5.72
CA GLY A 16 1.76 -15.35 -5.01
C GLY A 16 1.44 -16.64 -4.22
N ASP A 17 2.46 -17.18 -3.56
CA ASP A 17 2.39 -18.47 -2.85
C ASP A 17 2.13 -18.31 -1.34
N GLY A 18 1.85 -17.09 -0.91
CA GLY A 18 1.64 -16.73 0.48
C GLY A 18 0.30 -17.20 1.09
N ARG A 19 0.13 -16.98 2.39
CA ARG A 19 -1.12 -17.24 3.14
C ARG A 19 -2.22 -16.22 2.80
N ARG A 20 -2.77 -16.30 1.59
CA ARG A 20 -3.84 -15.41 1.07
C ARG A 20 -5.00 -15.20 2.05
N GLN A 21 -5.47 -16.28 2.70
CA GLN A 21 -6.57 -16.19 3.67
C GLN A 21 -6.25 -15.30 4.88
N ALA A 22 -4.99 -15.22 5.31
CA ALA A 22 -4.61 -14.37 6.44
C ALA A 22 -4.73 -12.88 6.08
N ILE A 23 -4.31 -12.51 4.86
CA ILE A 23 -4.45 -11.13 4.37
C ILE A 23 -5.90 -10.79 4.10
N ARG A 24 -6.68 -11.68 3.47
CA ARG A 24 -8.12 -11.45 3.29
C ARG A 24 -8.84 -11.24 4.63
N ALA A 25 -8.55 -12.07 5.63
CA ALA A 25 -9.11 -11.88 6.98
C ALA A 25 -8.71 -10.54 7.62
N LEU A 26 -7.50 -10.05 7.36
CA LEU A 26 -7.08 -8.73 7.81
C LEU A 26 -7.82 -7.61 7.08
N LEU A 27 -7.94 -7.69 5.76
CA LEU A 27 -8.64 -6.71 4.92
C LEU A 27 -10.16 -6.67 5.19
N ASP A 28 -10.75 -7.81 5.56
CA ASP A 28 -12.17 -7.94 5.92
C ASP A 28 -12.45 -7.54 7.39
N HIS A 29 -11.42 -7.18 8.16
CA HIS A 29 -11.59 -6.90 9.58
C HIS A 29 -12.43 -5.63 9.80
N PRO A 30 -13.53 -5.67 10.57
CA PRO A 30 -14.52 -4.59 10.63
C PRO A 30 -14.02 -3.29 11.27
N GLN A 31 -12.88 -3.35 11.97
CA GLN A 31 -12.25 -2.15 12.53
C GLN A 31 -11.29 -1.47 11.56
N LEU A 32 -10.99 -2.05 10.41
CA LEU A 32 -10.04 -1.55 9.42
C LEU A 32 -10.77 -1.07 8.16
N GLN A 33 -10.16 -0.14 7.45
CA GLN A 33 -10.57 0.26 6.10
C GLN A 33 -9.35 0.19 5.18
N ASP A 34 -9.60 -0.10 3.90
CA ASP A 34 -8.58 -0.27 2.88
C ASP A 34 -8.68 0.84 1.82
N PRO A 35 -8.02 1.99 2.02
CA PRO A 35 -8.15 3.12 1.10
C PRO A 35 -7.35 2.96 -0.20
N VAL A 36 -6.44 1.98 -0.28
CA VAL A 36 -5.55 1.77 -1.44
C VAL A 36 -6.05 0.64 -2.34
N GLY A 37 -6.93 -0.22 -1.83
CA GLY A 37 -7.61 -1.27 -2.58
C GLY A 37 -6.65 -2.28 -3.19
N GLN A 38 -6.94 -2.78 -4.39
CA GLN A 38 -6.15 -3.84 -5.04
C GLN A 38 -4.89 -3.34 -5.76
N THR A 39 -4.44 -2.10 -5.48
CA THR A 39 -3.27 -1.53 -6.14
C THR A 39 -2.00 -2.26 -5.72
N ALA A 40 -1.22 -2.74 -6.71
CA ALA A 40 0.09 -3.33 -6.44
C ALA A 40 1.03 -2.31 -5.79
N THR A 41 1.74 -2.74 -4.76
CA THR A 41 2.69 -1.93 -3.98
C THR A 41 4.13 -2.34 -4.22
N ALA A 42 4.35 -3.46 -4.90
CA ALA A 42 5.65 -3.89 -5.37
C ALA A 42 5.56 -4.47 -6.77
N ASP A 43 6.65 -4.37 -7.53
CA ASP A 43 6.80 -5.01 -8.84
C ASP A 43 8.01 -5.96 -8.84
N PHE A 44 7.72 -7.26 -8.78
CA PHE A 44 8.73 -8.28 -8.91
C PHE A 44 8.93 -8.53 -10.41
N ALA A 45 10.10 -8.15 -10.94
CA ALA A 45 10.41 -8.17 -12.39
C ALA A 45 10.25 -9.55 -13.08
N GLN A 46 10.08 -10.61 -12.31
CA GLN A 46 9.78 -11.97 -12.77
C GLN A 46 8.57 -12.50 -11.99
N PRO A 47 7.90 -13.58 -12.44
CA PRO A 47 6.83 -14.21 -11.67
C PRO A 47 7.17 -14.28 -10.18
N PRO A 48 6.32 -13.77 -9.29
CA PRO A 48 4.88 -13.55 -9.48
C PRO A 48 4.44 -12.22 -10.15
N GLY A 49 5.36 -11.31 -10.50
CA GLY A 49 4.98 -10.03 -11.11
C GLY A 49 4.55 -8.96 -10.09
N PRO A 50 3.67 -8.01 -10.47
CA PRO A 50 3.18 -6.98 -9.55
C PRO A 50 2.32 -7.58 -8.45
N LEU A 51 2.63 -7.24 -7.20
CA LEU A 51 1.91 -7.69 -6.02
C LEU A 51 1.60 -6.52 -5.08
N ARG A 52 0.54 -6.66 -4.30
CA ARG A 52 0.26 -5.85 -3.12
C ARG A 52 0.79 -6.56 -1.90
N VAL A 53 1.86 -6.04 -1.30
CA VAL A 53 2.51 -6.64 -0.12
C VAL A 53 2.69 -5.64 1.02
N ASP A 54 2.50 -4.35 0.74
CA ASP A 54 2.56 -3.26 1.70
C ASP A 54 1.15 -2.75 2.01
N TYR A 55 0.84 -2.54 3.28
CA TYR A 55 -0.51 -2.24 3.73
C TYR A 55 -0.52 -1.01 4.63
N LEU A 56 -1.44 -0.08 4.35
CA LEU A 56 -1.80 1.05 5.21
C LEU A 56 -3.30 0.94 5.46
N LEU A 57 -3.68 0.51 6.67
CA LEU A 57 -5.06 0.22 7.04
C LEU A 57 -5.44 1.07 8.27
N PRO A 58 -6.03 2.26 8.06
CA PRO A 58 -6.55 3.07 9.15
C PRO A 58 -7.72 2.37 9.83
N SER A 59 -7.94 2.65 11.11
CA SER A 59 -9.17 2.21 11.78
C SER A 59 -10.40 2.91 11.19
N THR A 60 -11.57 2.28 11.15
CA THR A 60 -12.82 2.81 10.53
C THR A 60 -13.32 4.14 11.10
N GLY A 61 -12.85 4.55 12.28
CA GLY A 61 -13.15 5.86 12.87
C GLY A 61 -12.33 7.03 12.33
N ILE A 62 -11.29 6.78 11.51
CA ILE A 62 -10.46 7.82 10.90
C ILE A 62 -11.06 8.19 9.54
N THR A 63 -11.22 9.48 9.25
CA THR A 63 -11.60 9.93 7.91
C THR A 63 -10.37 9.93 7.00
N VAL A 64 -10.45 9.20 5.89
CA VAL A 64 -9.43 9.22 4.83
C VAL A 64 -9.84 10.24 3.78
N ARG A 65 -8.98 11.23 3.52
CA ARG A 65 -9.22 12.26 2.48
C ARG A 65 -8.76 11.81 1.11
N ASP A 66 -7.61 11.16 1.06
CA ASP A 66 -6.98 10.66 -0.15
C ASP A 66 -5.99 9.54 0.21
N ALA A 67 -5.64 8.68 -0.76
CA ALA A 67 -4.67 7.61 -0.58
C ALA A 67 -4.14 7.11 -1.91
N GLY A 68 -2.97 6.49 -1.89
CA GLY A 68 -2.42 5.87 -3.09
C GLY A 68 -1.09 5.18 -2.90
N VAL A 69 -0.53 4.77 -4.04
CA VAL A 69 0.81 4.22 -4.16
C VAL A 69 1.66 5.22 -4.93
N LEU A 70 2.70 5.74 -4.30
CA LEU A 70 3.59 6.74 -4.87
C LEU A 70 4.57 6.06 -5.84
N ARG A 71 4.21 6.05 -7.11
CA ARG A 71 5.01 5.45 -8.19
C ARG A 71 5.93 6.50 -8.82
N PRO A 72 7.15 6.15 -9.27
CA PRO A 72 8.03 7.10 -9.94
C PRO A 72 7.39 7.84 -11.12
N GLU A 73 6.53 7.15 -11.89
CA GLU A 73 5.77 7.68 -13.02
C GLU A 73 4.60 8.58 -12.62
N SER A 74 4.17 8.53 -11.36
CA SER A 74 3.08 9.36 -10.83
C SER A 74 3.56 10.69 -10.26
N VAL A 75 4.89 10.86 -10.09
CA VAL A 75 5.47 12.12 -9.63
C VAL A 75 5.66 13.04 -10.84
N PRO A 76 4.95 14.18 -10.93
CA PRO A 76 5.15 15.13 -12.03
C PRO A 76 6.59 15.67 -12.01
N ASP A 77 7.01 16.25 -13.14
CA ASP A 77 8.35 16.85 -13.36
C ASP A 77 8.78 17.89 -12.29
N LEU A 78 7.86 18.28 -11.41
CA LEU A 78 8.05 19.23 -10.31
C LEU A 78 8.88 18.68 -9.13
N ALA A 79 9.17 17.37 -9.07
CA ALA A 79 10.08 16.82 -8.06
C ALA A 79 11.03 15.74 -8.63
N PRO A 80 11.99 16.11 -9.50
CA PRO A 80 12.89 15.16 -10.16
C PRO A 80 13.69 14.30 -9.18
N ASP A 81 14.14 14.89 -8.07
CA ASP A 81 14.89 14.17 -7.04
C ASP A 81 14.03 13.11 -6.34
N LEU A 82 12.74 13.39 -6.10
CA LEU A 82 11.83 12.40 -5.53
C LEU A 82 11.60 11.25 -6.51
N ALA A 83 11.34 11.56 -7.78
CA ALA A 83 11.17 10.54 -8.81
C ALA A 83 12.44 9.68 -8.97
N ALA A 84 13.63 10.29 -8.93
CA ALA A 84 14.91 9.57 -8.98
C ALA A 84 15.11 8.66 -7.75
N ASN A 85 14.83 9.16 -6.55
CA ASN A 85 14.92 8.37 -5.32
C ASN A 85 13.92 7.21 -5.29
N LEU A 86 12.69 7.40 -5.78
CA LEU A 86 11.70 6.32 -5.87
C LEU A 86 12.15 5.21 -6.83
N ARG A 87 12.78 5.56 -7.97
CA ARG A 87 13.38 4.56 -8.87
C ARG A 87 14.53 3.81 -8.21
N ALA A 88 15.33 4.48 -7.37
CA ALA A 88 16.45 3.89 -6.66
C ALA A 88 16.04 3.06 -5.42
N ALA A 89 14.86 3.31 -4.86
CA ALA A 89 14.33 2.62 -3.67
C ALA A 89 14.02 1.13 -3.91
N GLY A 90 13.98 0.70 -5.17
CA GLY A 90 13.86 -0.69 -5.56
C GLY A 90 12.45 -1.07 -5.99
N ARG A 91 12.05 -2.30 -5.68
CA ARG A 91 10.82 -2.91 -6.19
C ARG A 91 9.54 -2.49 -5.47
N HIS A 92 9.66 -1.95 -4.25
CA HIS A 92 8.51 -1.51 -3.45
C HIS A 92 8.24 -0.01 -3.69
N PHE A 93 6.97 0.35 -3.71
CA PHE A 93 6.48 1.70 -3.89
C PHE A 93 5.83 2.18 -2.59
N PRO A 94 6.15 3.38 -2.09
CA PRO A 94 5.54 3.91 -0.87
C PRO A 94 4.02 3.96 -0.96
N VAL A 95 3.36 3.48 0.09
CA VAL A 95 1.91 3.58 0.28
C VAL A 95 1.62 4.78 1.18
N TRP A 96 0.66 5.61 0.81
CA TRP A 96 0.33 6.83 1.54
C TRP A 96 -1.17 7.01 1.71
N ALA A 97 -1.56 7.76 2.74
CA ALA A 97 -2.91 8.22 2.98
C ALA A 97 -2.88 9.59 3.66
N ASP A 98 -3.82 10.46 3.29
CA ASP A 98 -4.14 11.70 4.00
C ASP A 98 -5.28 11.43 4.99
N LEU A 99 -5.02 11.66 6.28
CA LEU A 99 -5.88 11.26 7.39
C LEU A 99 -6.32 12.47 8.23
N ASP A 100 -7.62 12.54 8.54
CA ASP A 100 -8.15 13.45 9.55
C ASP A 100 -8.14 12.77 10.93
N LEU A 101 -7.35 13.30 11.87
CA LEU A 101 -7.16 12.75 13.23
C LEU A 101 -7.91 13.51 14.32
N ARG A 102 -8.81 14.42 13.95
CA ARG A 102 -9.59 15.25 14.88
C ARG A 102 -10.45 14.45 15.85
#